data_AF-A0A4E9F957-F1
#
_entry.id   AF-A0A4E9F957-F1
#
_cell.length_a   1.000
_cell.length_b   1.000
_cell.length_c   1.000
_cell.angle_alpha   90.00
_cell.angle_beta   90.00
_cell.angle_gamma   90.00
#
_symmetry.space_group_name_H-M   'P 1'
#
loop_
_entity.id
_entity.type
_entity.pdbx_description
1 polymer ?
#
loop_
_entity_poly.entity_id
_entity_poly.type
_entity_poly.pdbx_seq_one_letter_code
_entity_poly.pdbx_strand_id
1 'polypeptide(L)'
;MPEQICYAKLDDELPGSKSVLKWKTSTYFLSSLLYAIQTEYVKQALLNILRRNYNITVDKNVYLLIHFNEPLISEIDYKWNYRICSICIRGLELEKSLWILSTFGGAVSAMGDYYKHFAKKAELISYNQLQLAISIGDPVLISRCKLYISISLMQTKKYRAAAKIIRRQYSIAKALKNQFLFHCCEGVWMKLRGIIENSRQIT
;
A
#
# COMPACT_ATOMS: atom_id res chain seq x y z
N MET A 1 12.42 8.40 -20.18
CA MET A 1 11.53 7.22 -20.28
C MET A 1 12.15 6.25 -21.29
N PRO A 2 12.01 4.93 -21.13
CA PRO A 2 12.52 4.00 -22.14
C PRO A 2 11.81 4.27 -23.48
N GLU A 3 12.59 4.48 -24.54
CA GLU A 3 12.02 4.53 -25.89
C GLU A 3 11.37 3.18 -26.19
N GLN A 4 10.08 3.19 -26.48
CA GLN A 4 9.39 1.97 -26.93
C GLN A 4 9.68 1.80 -28.41
N ILE A 5 10.15 0.60 -28.74
CA ILE A 5 10.63 0.25 -30.07
C ILE A 5 9.83 -0.97 -30.54
N CYS A 6 9.16 -0.85 -31.69
CA CYS A 6 8.45 -1.96 -32.33
C CYS A 6 9.16 -2.38 -33.62
N TYR A 7 9.37 -3.68 -33.79
CA TYR A 7 9.91 -4.27 -35.02
C TYR A 7 8.76 -4.93 -35.80
N ALA A 8 8.47 -4.43 -37.00
CA ALA A 8 7.51 -5.04 -37.91
C ALA A 8 8.23 -5.53 -39.17
N LYS A 9 8.01 -6.80 -39.54
CA LYS A 9 8.43 -7.35 -40.83
C LYS A 9 7.29 -7.16 -41.81
N LEU A 10 7.54 -6.49 -42.94
CA LEU A 10 6.50 -6.22 -43.94
C LEU A 10 6.45 -7.26 -45.07
N ASP A 11 7.58 -7.94 -45.32
CA ASP A 11 7.68 -8.96 -46.40
C ASP A 11 7.49 -10.39 -45.88
N ASP A 12 6.83 -11.21 -46.68
CA ASP A 12 6.77 -12.67 -46.50
C ASP A 12 8.15 -13.29 -46.78
N GLU A 13 8.41 -14.49 -46.27
CA GLU A 13 9.70 -15.21 -46.09
C GLU A 13 10.71 -15.22 -47.27
N LEU A 14 11.23 -14.07 -47.70
CA LEU A 14 12.36 -14.04 -48.62
C LEU A 14 13.64 -14.45 -47.87
N PRO A 15 14.51 -15.30 -48.44
CA PRO A 15 15.80 -15.67 -47.84
C PRO A 15 16.87 -14.55 -47.87
N GLY A 16 16.45 -13.29 -48.05
CA GLY A 16 17.34 -12.15 -48.28
C GLY A 16 17.83 -11.43 -47.02
N SER A 17 18.91 -10.65 -47.22
CA SER A 17 19.44 -9.72 -46.22
C SER A 17 18.39 -8.73 -45.70
N LYS A 18 18.54 -8.30 -44.44
CA LYS A 18 17.58 -7.42 -43.75
C LYS A 18 17.88 -5.95 -44.05
N SER A 19 16.89 -5.22 -44.56
CA SER A 19 16.92 -3.75 -44.64
C SER A 19 16.06 -3.17 -43.53
N VAL A 20 16.67 -2.50 -42.55
CA VAL A 20 15.97 -1.94 -41.39
C VAL A 20 15.73 -0.43 -41.60
N LEU A 21 14.46 -0.05 -41.68
CA LEU A 21 14.02 1.34 -41.82
C LEU A 21 13.57 1.89 -40.47
N LYS A 22 14.23 2.95 -39.99
CA LYS A 22 13.84 3.63 -38.74
C LYS A 22 12.74 4.65 -39.02
N TRP A 23 11.59 4.53 -38.36
CA TRP A 23 10.48 5.45 -38.50
C TRP A 23 10.02 5.95 -37.13
N LYS A 24 9.99 7.27 -36.95
CA LYS A 24 9.38 7.91 -35.79
C LYS A 24 7.93 8.24 -36.09
N THR A 25 7.00 7.79 -35.24
CA THR A 25 5.57 8.06 -35.44
C THR A 25 4.79 8.10 -34.12
N SER A 26 3.54 8.56 -34.17
CA SER A 26 2.60 8.50 -33.05
C SER A 26 1.88 7.15 -33.01
N THR A 27 1.41 6.80 -31.82
CA THR A 27 0.65 5.56 -31.57
C THR A 27 -0.65 5.53 -32.39
N TYR A 28 -1.35 6.67 -32.47
CA TYR A 28 -2.55 6.85 -33.28
C TYR A 28 -2.30 6.61 -34.77
N PHE A 29 -1.22 7.17 -35.31
CA PHE A 29 -0.89 6.96 -36.72
C PHE A 29 -0.57 5.49 -36.98
N LEU A 30 0.19 4.82 -36.10
CA LEU A 30 0.45 3.40 -36.26
C LEU A 30 -0.83 2.57 -36.21
N SER A 31 -1.75 2.85 -35.29
CA SER A 31 -3.04 2.13 -35.21
C SER A 31 -3.83 2.25 -36.52
N SER A 32 -3.94 3.47 -37.05
CA SER A 32 -4.57 3.73 -38.35
C SER A 32 -3.85 3.04 -39.51
N LEU A 33 -2.52 3.02 -39.48
CA LEU A 33 -1.69 2.35 -40.48
C LEU A 33 -1.90 0.83 -40.44
N LEU A 34 -1.85 0.22 -39.25
CA LEU A 34 -2.06 -1.21 -39.06
C LEU A 34 -3.45 -1.61 -39.54
N TYR A 35 -4.48 -0.81 -39.25
CA TYR A 35 -5.83 -1.02 -39.76
C TYR A 35 -5.88 -0.96 -41.29
N ALA A 36 -5.22 0.03 -41.92
CA ALA A 36 -5.16 0.15 -43.38
C ALA A 36 -4.39 -0.99 -44.05
N ILE A 37 -3.28 -1.46 -43.44
CA ILE A 37 -2.41 -2.52 -43.97
C ILE A 37 -3.05 -3.92 -43.89
N GLN A 38 -4.14 -4.11 -43.14
CA GLN A 38 -4.88 -5.38 -43.14
C GLN A 38 -5.32 -5.80 -44.56
N THR A 39 -5.42 -4.86 -45.49
CA THR A 39 -5.65 -5.15 -46.91
C THR A 39 -4.33 -5.42 -47.63
N GLU A 40 -4.17 -6.61 -48.21
CA GLU A 40 -2.93 -7.02 -48.92
C GLU A 40 -2.53 -6.03 -50.02
N TYR A 41 -3.50 -5.46 -50.74
CA TYR A 41 -3.26 -4.40 -51.73
C TYR A 41 -2.55 -3.17 -51.12
N VAL A 42 -2.99 -2.72 -49.94
CA VAL A 42 -2.41 -1.56 -49.24
C VAL A 42 -1.03 -1.91 -48.70
N LYS A 43 -0.84 -3.13 -48.19
CA LYS A 43 0.47 -3.66 -47.76
C LYS A 43 1.48 -3.61 -48.91
N GLN A 44 1.12 -4.11 -50.10
CA GLN A 44 1.99 -4.11 -51.27
C GLN A 44 2.27 -2.69 -51.80
N ALA A 45 1.26 -1.81 -51.82
CA ALA A 45 1.45 -0.42 -52.20
C ALA A 45 2.44 0.30 -51.25
N LEU A 46 2.30 0.09 -49.94
CA LEU A 46 3.21 0.63 -48.93
C LEU A 46 4.63 0.09 -49.11
N LEU A 47 4.79 -1.22 -49.31
CA LEU A 47 6.08 -1.86 -49.60
C LEU A 47 6.76 -1.24 -50.83
N ASN A 48 6.02 -1.03 -51.91
CA ASN A 48 6.54 -0.41 -53.13
C ASN A 48 6.98 1.04 -52.90
N ILE A 49 6.22 1.81 -52.13
CA ILE A 49 6.60 3.19 -51.76
C ILE A 49 7.88 3.19 -50.92
N LEU A 50 7.99 2.29 -49.94
CA LEU A 50 9.18 2.19 -49.08
C LEU A 50 10.40 1.75 -49.88
N ARG A 51 10.27 0.76 -50.76
CA ARG A 51 11.37 0.30 -51.63
C ARG A 51 11.85 1.41 -52.56
N ARG A 52 10.93 2.17 -53.14
CA ARG A 52 11.25 3.30 -54.02
C ARG A 52 11.93 4.45 -53.27
N ASN A 53 11.44 4.81 -52.09
CA ASN A 53 11.97 5.95 -51.35
C ASN A 53 13.32 5.67 -50.69
N TYR A 54 13.57 4.43 -50.28
CA TYR A 54 14.80 4.02 -49.61
C TYR A 54 15.76 3.21 -50.50
N ASN A 55 15.50 3.14 -51.81
CA ASN A 55 16.29 2.37 -52.78
C ASN A 55 16.57 0.92 -52.34
N ILE A 56 15.56 0.26 -51.77
CA ILE A 56 15.67 -1.13 -51.32
C ILE A 56 15.39 -2.05 -52.51
N THR A 57 16.32 -2.97 -52.77
CA THR A 57 16.19 -3.97 -53.82
C THR A 57 15.15 -5.03 -53.47
N VAL A 58 14.49 -5.60 -54.49
CA VAL A 58 13.34 -6.52 -54.34
C VAL A 58 13.71 -7.82 -53.61
N ASP A 59 14.99 -8.21 -53.62
CA ASP A 59 15.53 -9.39 -52.94
C ASP A 59 15.70 -9.21 -51.42
N LYS A 60 15.58 -7.98 -50.90
CA LYS A 60 15.79 -7.69 -49.47
C LYS A 60 14.48 -7.59 -48.72
N ASN A 61 14.44 -8.20 -47.54
CA ASN A 61 13.32 -8.08 -46.61
C ASN A 61 13.29 -6.67 -46.00
N VAL A 62 12.14 -6.00 -46.09
CA VAL A 62 11.92 -4.72 -45.43
C VAL A 62 11.44 -4.93 -43.99
N TYR A 63 12.26 -4.49 -43.04
CA TYR A 63 11.91 -4.40 -41.63
C TYR A 63 11.71 -2.94 -41.25
N LEU A 64 10.58 -2.65 -40.61
CA LEU A 64 10.26 -1.34 -40.09
C LEU A 64 10.55 -1.31 -38.58
N LEU A 65 11.45 -0.43 -38.18
CA LEU A 65 11.77 -0.13 -36.80
C LEU A 65 11.04 1.14 -36.39
N ILE A 66 9.96 0.99 -35.62
CA ILE A 66 9.09 2.09 -35.22
C ILE A 66 9.51 2.57 -33.83
N HIS A 67 9.91 3.84 -33.75
CA HIS A 67 10.16 4.55 -32.50
C HIS A 67 8.93 5.40 -32.18
N PHE A 68 8.34 5.21 -31.01
CA PHE A 68 7.23 6.03 -30.57
C PHE A 68 7.74 7.24 -29.79
N ASN A 69 7.25 8.43 -30.14
CA ASN A 69 7.51 9.64 -29.35
C ASN A 69 6.69 9.66 -28.05
N GLU A 70 5.65 8.84 -27.98
CA GLU A 70 4.70 8.71 -26.86
C GLU A 70 4.61 7.23 -26.46
N PRO A 71 4.30 6.90 -25.19
CA PRO A 71 4.10 5.51 -24.79
C PRO A 71 2.96 4.86 -25.60
N LEU A 72 3.22 3.67 -26.16
CA LEU A 72 2.27 2.81 -26.88
C LEU A 72 1.01 2.53 -26.07
N ILE A 73 1.20 2.38 -24.75
CA ILE A 73 0.14 2.23 -23.77
C ILE A 73 0.08 3.54 -23.00
N SER A 74 -0.74 4.48 -23.48
CA SER A 74 -1.15 5.66 -22.72
C SER A 74 -2.31 5.35 -21.76
N GLU A 75 -2.88 4.14 -21.86
CA GLU A 75 -3.95 3.71 -20.97
C GLU A 75 -3.41 3.52 -19.56
N ILE A 76 -3.90 4.36 -18.65
CA ILE A 76 -3.74 4.18 -17.21
C ILE A 76 -4.19 2.75 -16.90
N ASP A 77 -3.35 1.98 -16.18
CA ASP A 77 -3.76 0.66 -15.73
C ASP A 77 -4.83 0.80 -14.66
N TYR A 78 -6.08 0.89 -15.11
CA TYR A 78 -7.23 1.07 -14.25
C TYR A 78 -7.35 -0.09 -13.27
N LYS A 79 -6.99 -1.33 -13.65
CA LYS A 79 -7.05 -2.49 -12.76
C LYS A 79 -6.12 -2.31 -11.56
N TRP A 80 -4.88 -1.89 -11.80
CA TRP A 80 -3.94 -1.58 -10.73
C TRP A 80 -4.34 -0.33 -9.95
N ASN A 81 -4.82 0.71 -10.62
CA ASN A 81 -5.34 1.91 -9.96
C ASN A 81 -6.46 1.55 -8.97
N TYR A 82 -7.47 0.77 -9.38
CA TYR A 82 -8.54 0.32 -8.49
C TYR A 82 -8.02 -0.50 -7.30
N ARG A 83 -7.04 -1.39 -7.53
CA ARG A 83 -6.42 -2.17 -6.44
C ARG A 83 -5.73 -1.26 -5.43
N ILE A 84 -4.89 -0.34 -5.89
CA ILE A 84 -4.19 0.62 -5.05
C ILE A 84 -5.20 1.51 -4.30
N CYS A 85 -6.19 2.08 -4.99
CA CYS A 85 -7.23 2.89 -4.38
C CYS A 85 -7.99 2.12 -3.28
N SER A 86 -8.33 0.84 -3.51
CA SER A 86 -9.02 0.03 -2.51
C SER A 86 -8.18 -0.16 -1.23
N ILE A 87 -6.86 -0.34 -1.38
CA ILE A 87 -5.93 -0.48 -0.24
C ILE A 87 -5.83 0.86 0.50
N CYS A 88 -5.71 1.98 -0.21
CA CYS A 88 -5.68 3.31 0.39
C CYS A 88 -6.96 3.62 1.16
N ILE A 89 -8.13 3.38 0.57
CA ILE A 89 -9.43 3.61 1.23
C ILE A 89 -9.54 2.76 2.48
N ARG A 90 -9.21 1.46 2.40
CA ARG A 90 -9.22 0.57 3.55
C ARG A 90 -8.27 1.05 4.65
N GLY A 91 -7.08 1.52 4.30
CA GLY A 91 -6.12 2.10 5.25
C GLY A 91 -6.71 3.30 5.98
N LEU A 92 -7.31 4.24 5.25
CA LEU A 92 -7.96 5.44 5.81
C LEU A 92 -9.13 5.08 6.73
N GLU A 93 -9.94 4.08 6.36
CA GLU A 93 -11.07 3.61 7.18
C GLU A 93 -10.60 2.97 8.49
N LEU A 94 -9.52 2.18 8.45
CA LEU A 94 -8.92 1.59 9.65
C LEU A 94 -8.35 2.66 10.58
N GLU A 95 -7.62 3.63 10.02
CA GLU A 95 -7.08 4.76 10.79
C GLU A 95 -8.21 5.57 11.43
N LYS A 96 -9.20 6.00 10.65
CA LYS A 96 -10.38 6.73 11.14
C LYS A 96 -11.05 6.00 12.29
N SER A 97 -11.27 4.69 12.13
CA SER A 97 -11.89 3.85 13.16
C SER A 97 -11.04 3.81 14.43
N LEU A 98 -9.72 3.70 14.31
CA LEU A 98 -8.80 3.70 15.43
C LEU A 98 -8.80 5.06 16.16
N TRP A 99 -8.81 6.18 15.43
CA TRP A 99 -8.88 7.53 16.00
C TRP A 99 -10.16 7.73 16.82
N ILE A 100 -11.31 7.35 16.26
CA ILE A 100 -12.61 7.45 16.95
C ILE A 100 -12.59 6.61 18.23
N LEU A 101 -12.16 5.34 18.14
CA LEU A 101 -12.09 4.46 19.31
C LEU A 101 -11.05 4.92 20.32
N SER A 102 -9.98 5.61 19.91
CA SER A 102 -8.98 6.18 20.81
C SER A 102 -9.55 7.32 21.64
N THR A 103 -10.22 8.27 21.02
CA THR A 103 -10.84 9.39 21.74
C THR A 103 -11.98 8.90 22.62
N PHE A 104 -12.87 8.07 22.08
CA PHE A 104 -13.98 7.50 22.84
C PHE A 104 -13.51 6.58 23.97
N GLY A 105 -12.53 5.71 23.69
CA GLY A 105 -11.92 4.81 24.67
C GLY A 105 -11.22 5.56 25.79
N GLY A 106 -10.54 6.66 25.48
CA GLY A 106 -9.94 7.55 26.50
C GLY A 106 -10.99 8.13 27.44
N ALA A 107 -12.09 8.68 26.91
CA ALA A 107 -13.19 9.22 27.70
C ALA A 107 -13.88 8.15 28.57
N VAL A 108 -14.18 6.99 27.99
CA VAL A 108 -14.78 5.84 28.71
C VAL A 108 -13.83 5.29 29.77
N SER A 109 -12.53 5.22 29.48
CA SER A 109 -11.52 4.81 30.45
C SER A 109 -11.42 5.79 31.62
N ALA A 110 -11.49 7.10 31.39
CA ALA A 110 -11.48 8.09 32.46
C ALA A 110 -12.68 7.92 33.41
N MET A 111 -13.88 7.69 32.86
CA MET A 111 -15.07 7.35 33.66
C MET A 111 -14.91 6.01 34.42
N GLY A 112 -14.10 5.10 33.89
CA GLY A 112 -13.77 3.82 34.52
C GLY A 112 -12.98 3.93 35.83
N ASP A 113 -12.32 5.06 36.10
CA ASP A 113 -11.66 5.30 37.38
C ASP A 113 -12.69 5.51 38.52
N TYR A 114 -13.91 5.94 38.20
CA TYR A 114 -15.00 6.17 39.16
C TYR A 114 -16.05 5.05 39.14
N TYR A 115 -16.34 4.50 37.96
CA TYR A 115 -17.46 3.61 37.73
C TYR A 115 -17.03 2.29 37.08
N LYS A 116 -17.21 1.19 37.80
CA LYS A 116 -16.79 -0.16 37.37
C LYS A 116 -17.37 -0.61 36.02
N HIS A 117 -18.59 -0.17 35.68
CA HIS A 117 -19.21 -0.55 34.40
C HIS A 117 -18.53 0.14 33.20
N PHE A 118 -18.05 1.38 33.38
CA PHE A 118 -17.24 2.07 32.37
C PHE A 118 -15.86 1.41 32.20
N ALA A 119 -15.24 0.91 33.28
CA ALA A 119 -13.98 0.17 33.18
C ALA A 119 -14.10 -1.09 32.30
N LYS A 120 -15.19 -1.85 32.44
CA LYS A 120 -15.49 -3.01 31.57
C LYS A 120 -15.72 -2.60 30.11
N LYS A 121 -16.39 -1.46 29.89
CA LYS A 121 -16.62 -0.93 28.55
C LYS A 121 -15.31 -0.44 27.91
N ALA A 122 -14.43 0.20 28.68
CA ALA A 122 -13.09 0.61 28.25
C ALA A 122 -12.25 -0.60 27.82
N GLU A 123 -12.32 -1.70 28.58
CA GLU A 123 -11.65 -2.96 28.26
C GLU A 123 -12.08 -3.47 26.89
N LEU A 124 -13.39 -3.55 26.63
CA LEU A 124 -13.93 -3.99 25.34
C LEU A 124 -13.48 -3.07 24.19
N ILE A 125 -13.52 -1.75 24.39
CA ILE A 125 -13.05 -0.79 23.38
C ILE A 125 -11.56 -1.02 23.09
N SER A 126 -10.73 -1.22 24.12
CA SER A 126 -9.30 -1.47 23.95
C SER A 126 -9.01 -2.78 23.20
N TYR A 127 -9.84 -3.81 23.34
CA TYR A 127 -9.75 -5.03 22.52
C TYR A 127 -10.09 -4.75 21.05
N ASN A 128 -11.13 -3.96 20.77
CA ASN A 128 -11.48 -3.57 19.40
C ASN A 128 -10.35 -2.74 18.77
N GLN A 129 -9.78 -1.80 19.52
CA GLN A 129 -8.60 -1.05 19.08
C GLN A 129 -7.41 -1.96 18.78
N LEU A 130 -7.18 -2.99 19.60
CA LEU A 130 -6.11 -3.96 19.36
C LEU A 130 -6.32 -4.73 18.04
N GLN A 131 -7.55 -5.15 17.74
CA GLN A 131 -7.85 -5.82 16.47
C GLN A 131 -7.59 -4.92 15.25
N LEU A 132 -7.97 -3.64 15.34
CA LEU A 132 -7.66 -2.67 14.29
C LEU A 132 -6.15 -2.44 14.17
N ALA A 133 -5.44 -2.28 15.29
CA ALA A 133 -3.99 -2.07 15.30
C ALA A 133 -3.23 -3.26 14.70
N ILE A 134 -3.69 -4.51 14.95
CA ILE A 134 -3.15 -5.70 14.30
C ILE A 134 -3.39 -5.66 12.78
N SER A 135 -4.57 -5.21 12.35
CA SER A 135 -4.90 -5.09 10.93
C SER A 135 -4.08 -4.02 10.22
N ILE A 136 -3.72 -2.94 10.92
CA ILE A 136 -2.81 -1.88 10.43
C ILE A 136 -1.36 -2.38 10.40
N GLY A 137 -0.98 -3.23 11.35
CA GLY A 137 0.37 -3.81 11.43
C GLY A 137 1.41 -2.93 12.13
N ASP A 138 1.00 -1.85 12.80
CA ASP A 138 1.92 -1.00 13.56
C ASP A 138 2.20 -1.59 14.97
N PRO A 139 3.45 -2.01 15.25
CA PRO A 139 3.80 -2.62 16.53
C PRO A 139 3.71 -1.66 17.72
N VAL A 140 3.88 -0.36 17.52
CA VAL A 140 3.76 0.67 18.56
C VAL A 140 2.29 0.85 18.93
N LEU A 141 1.40 0.95 17.95
CA LEU A 141 -0.05 1.01 18.17
C LEU A 141 -0.56 -0.25 18.88
N ILE A 142 -0.15 -1.45 18.43
CA ILE A 142 -0.50 -2.72 19.08
C ILE A 142 -0.08 -2.71 20.56
N SER A 143 1.11 -2.21 20.86
CA SER A 143 1.63 -2.14 22.22
C SER A 143 0.85 -1.14 23.08
N ARG A 144 0.47 0.02 22.52
CA ARG A 144 -0.40 0.99 23.19
C ARG A 144 -1.77 0.42 23.53
N CYS A 145 -2.40 -0.29 22.61
CA CYS A 145 -3.69 -0.94 22.88
C CYS A 145 -3.58 -1.94 24.04
N LYS A 146 -2.49 -2.71 24.12
CA LYS A 146 -2.23 -3.61 25.26
C LYS A 146 -2.04 -2.85 26.57
N LEU A 147 -1.39 -1.68 26.53
CA LEU A 147 -1.31 -0.81 27.71
C LEU A 147 -2.69 -0.30 28.13
N TYR A 148 -3.58 0.05 27.20
CA TYR A 148 -4.96 0.44 27.52
C TYR A 148 -5.74 -0.71 28.18
N ILE A 149 -5.61 -1.93 27.67
CA ILE A 149 -6.16 -3.14 28.33
C ILE A 149 -5.61 -3.27 29.76
N SER A 150 -4.32 -3.02 29.96
CA SER A 150 -3.73 -3.08 31.30
C SER A 150 -4.33 -2.04 32.26
N ILE A 151 -4.74 -0.86 31.77
CA ILE A 151 -5.43 0.17 32.57
C ILE A 151 -6.79 -0.35 33.04
N SER A 152 -7.58 -0.95 32.15
CA SER A 152 -8.87 -1.53 32.54
C SER A 152 -8.72 -2.69 33.54
N LEU A 153 -7.64 -3.47 33.44
CA LEU A 153 -7.31 -4.48 34.44
C LEU A 153 -6.99 -3.85 35.81
N MET A 154 -6.30 -2.71 35.86
CA MET A 154 -6.06 -1.98 37.10
C MET A 154 -7.35 -1.46 37.72
N GLN A 155 -8.24 -0.87 36.90
CA GLN A 155 -9.55 -0.38 37.32
C GLN A 155 -10.45 -1.49 37.87
N THR A 156 -10.24 -2.73 37.42
CA THR A 156 -10.94 -3.93 37.92
C THR A 156 -10.17 -4.70 38.99
N LYS A 157 -9.15 -4.08 39.60
CA LYS A 157 -8.30 -4.64 40.67
C LYS A 157 -7.47 -5.87 40.30
N LYS A 158 -7.29 -6.16 39.01
CA LYS A 158 -6.48 -7.27 38.48
C LYS A 158 -5.01 -6.86 38.31
N TYR A 159 -4.37 -6.38 39.39
CA TYR A 159 -3.05 -5.74 39.34
C TYR A 159 -1.92 -6.64 38.82
N ARG A 160 -1.91 -7.92 39.20
CA ARG A 160 -0.88 -8.88 38.74
C ARG A 160 -0.91 -9.06 37.22
N ALA A 161 -2.10 -9.16 36.64
CA ALA A 161 -2.29 -9.29 35.20
C ALA A 161 -1.87 -8.00 34.47
N ALA A 162 -2.27 -6.83 34.99
CA ALA A 162 -1.84 -5.54 34.46
C ALA A 162 -0.31 -5.40 34.45
N ALA A 163 0.34 -5.70 35.58
CA ALA A 163 1.80 -5.64 35.71
C ALA A 163 2.53 -6.54 34.70
N LYS A 164 1.99 -7.74 34.44
CA LYS A 164 2.55 -8.67 33.44
C LYS A 164 2.51 -8.07 32.03
N ILE A 165 1.40 -7.42 31.67
CA ILE A 165 1.27 -6.78 30.36
C ILE A 165 2.23 -5.60 30.23
N ILE A 166 2.30 -4.73 31.24
CA ILE A 166 3.16 -3.54 31.22
C ILE A 166 4.64 -3.94 31.05
N ARG A 167 5.12 -4.91 31.83
CA ARG A 167 6.51 -5.40 31.71
C ARG A 167 6.80 -5.95 30.31
N ARG A 168 5.85 -6.71 29.74
CA ARG A 168 6.00 -7.24 28.38
C ARG A 168 6.06 -6.12 27.35
N GLN A 169 5.21 -5.10 27.46
CA GLN A 169 5.23 -3.96 26.53
C GLN A 169 6.49 -3.11 26.69
N TYR A 170 7.01 -2.99 27.92
CA TYR A 170 8.28 -2.32 28.20
C TYR A 170 9.46 -3.03 27.51
N SER A 171 9.53 -4.36 27.57
CA SER A 171 10.54 -5.13 26.82
C SER A 171 10.44 -4.93 25.31
N ILE A 172 9.21 -4.87 24.77
CA ILE A 172 8.96 -4.57 23.35
C ILE A 172 9.41 -3.15 23.00
N ALA A 173 9.12 -2.16 23.84
CA ALA A 173 9.56 -0.78 23.66
C ALA A 173 11.09 -0.67 23.57
N LYS A 174 11.80 -1.42 24.43
CA LYS A 174 13.25 -1.50 24.42
C LYS A 174 13.78 -2.14 23.13
N ALA A 175 13.15 -3.22 22.66
CA ALA A 175 13.53 -3.88 21.41
C ALA A 175 13.30 -2.98 20.18
N LEU A 176 12.18 -2.25 20.15
CA LEU A 176 11.85 -1.29 19.09
C LEU A 176 12.64 0.02 19.18
N LYS A 177 13.39 0.23 20.27
CA LYS A 177 14.07 1.51 20.60
C LYS A 177 13.12 2.72 20.49
N ASN A 178 11.86 2.52 20.85
CA ASN A 178 10.82 3.54 20.71
C ASN A 178 10.61 4.30 22.02
N GLN A 179 11.12 5.54 22.06
CA GLN A 179 11.10 6.37 23.26
C GLN A 179 9.67 6.77 23.68
N PHE A 180 8.79 7.00 22.72
CA PHE A 180 7.39 7.33 23.01
C PHE A 180 6.66 6.17 23.71
N LEU A 181 6.83 4.94 23.23
CA LEU A 181 6.25 3.75 23.85
C LEU A 181 6.87 3.47 25.22
N PHE A 182 8.15 3.78 25.40
CA PHE A 182 8.81 3.70 26.70
C PHE A 182 8.12 4.59 27.73
N HIS A 183 7.91 5.87 27.40
CA HIS A 183 7.18 6.80 28.27
C HIS A 183 5.73 6.38 28.53
N CYS A 184 5.06 5.80 27.53
CA CYS A 184 3.73 5.22 27.74
C CYS A 184 3.77 4.09 28.79
N CYS A 185 4.76 3.20 28.72
CA CYS A 185 4.92 2.11 29.70
C CYS A 185 5.22 2.67 31.10
N GLU A 186 6.10 3.65 31.21
CA GLU A 186 6.43 4.30 32.49
C GLU A 186 5.21 4.99 33.11
N GLY A 187 4.43 5.74 32.32
CA GLY A 187 3.23 6.40 32.79
C GLY A 187 2.20 5.41 33.35
N VAL A 188 1.96 4.30 32.65
CA VAL A 188 1.05 3.26 33.11
C VAL A 188 1.61 2.51 34.32
N TRP A 189 2.93 2.31 34.39
CA TRP A 189 3.59 1.72 35.55
C TRP A 189 3.45 2.61 36.81
N MET A 190 3.60 3.93 36.65
CA MET A 190 3.39 4.88 37.75
C MET A 190 1.95 4.88 38.23
N LYS A 191 0.97 4.82 37.31
CA LYS A 191 -0.45 4.64 37.67
C LYS A 191 -0.67 3.35 38.47
N LEU A 192 -0.07 2.23 38.05
CA LEU A 192 -0.16 0.97 38.79
C LEU A 192 0.41 1.08 40.20
N ARG A 193 1.61 1.66 40.33
CA ARG A 193 2.29 1.84 41.62
C ARG A 193 1.44 2.70 42.56
N GLY A 194 0.94 3.84 42.09
CA GLY A 194 0.09 4.72 42.89
C GLY A 194 -1.19 4.02 43.39
N ILE A 195 -1.83 3.20 42.56
CA ILE A 195 -3.01 2.42 42.99
C ILE A 195 -2.64 1.40 44.07
N ILE A 196 -1.49 0.71 43.95
CA ILE A 196 -1.04 -0.27 44.94
C ILE A 196 -0.69 0.43 46.26
N GLU A 197 -0.02 1.57 46.22
CA GLU A 197 0.35 2.34 47.42
C GLU A 197 -0.91 2.85 48.15
N ASN A 198 -1.87 3.41 47.42
CA ASN A 198 -3.15 3.83 48.00
C ASN A 198 -3.92 2.66 48.63
N SER A 199 -3.86 1.47 48.02
CA SER A 199 -4.53 0.28 48.59
C SER A 199 -3.90 -0.20 49.90
N ARG A 200 -2.60 0.06 50.11
CA ARG A 200 -1.90 -0.28 51.35
C ARG A 200 -2.17 0.71 52.48
N GLN A 201 -2.45 1.97 52.18
CA GLN A 201 -2.76 2.99 53.20
C GLN A 201 -4.16 2.86 53.78
N ILE A 202 -5.08 2.20 53.06
CA ILE A 202 -6.47 2.00 53.48
C ILE A 202 -6.61 0.73 54.38
N THR A 203 -5.58 -0.12 54.42
CA THR A 203 -5.57 -1.35 55.24
C THR A 203 -4.82 -1.10 56.55
#